data_AF-A0A2J7YZS9-F1
#
_entry.id   AF-A0A2J7YZS9-F1
#
_cell.length_a   1.000
_cell.length_b   1.000
_cell.length_c   1.000
_cell.angle_alpha   90.00
_cell.angle_beta   90.00
_cell.angle_gamma   90.00
#
_symmetry.space_group_name_H-M   'P 1'
#
loop_
_entity.id
_entity.type
_entity.pdbx_description
1 polymer ?
#
loop_
_entity_poly.entity_id
_entity_poly.type
_entity_poly.pdbx_seq_one_letter_code
_entity_poly.pdbx_strand_id
1 'polypeptide(L)' 'MPRWSTQTSGAGDLYTARQDTALDGKRLSVPFAEKSVQTFQIDGVSE' A
#
# COMPACT_ATOMS: atom_id res chain seq x y z
N MET A 1 -0.79 4.85 -8.06
CA MET A 1 -1.35 3.49 -7.89
C MET A 1 -2.17 3.46 -6.61
N PRO A 2 -3.39 2.88 -6.58
CA PRO A 2 -4.17 2.79 -5.34
C PRO A 2 -3.48 1.93 -4.28
N ARG A 3 -3.50 2.43 -3.04
CA ARG A 3 -3.09 1.68 -1.85
C ARG A 3 -4.01 1.93 -0.67
N TRP A 4 -3.97 1.01 0.28
CA TRP A 4 -4.65 1.11 1.57
C TRP A 4 -3.68 0.73 2.67
N SER A 5 -3.87 1.30 3.86
CA SER A 5 -3.14 0.90 5.05
C SER A 5 -4.06 0.94 6.27
N THR A 6 -3.79 0.07 7.24
CA THR A 6 -4.39 0.14 8.56
C THR A 6 -3.38 -0.28 9.62
N GLN A 7 -3.35 0.44 10.74
CA GLN A 7 -2.62 0.00 11.92
C GLN A 7 -3.51 -0.98 12.70
N THR A 8 -2.99 -2.16 12.99
CA THR A 8 -3.72 -3.23 13.67
C THR A 8 -3.83 -3.01 15.18
N SER A 9 -3.12 -2.01 15.71
CA SER A 9 -3.16 -1.57 17.12
C SER A 9 -4.41 -0.76 17.50
N GLY A 10 -5.33 -0.52 16.55
CA GLY A 10 -6.58 0.22 16.81
C GLY A 10 -6.50 1.74 16.61
N ALA A 11 -5.34 2.26 16.20
CA ALA A 11 -5.11 3.69 15.93
C ALA A 11 -4.95 4.02 14.43
N GLY A 12 -5.53 3.19 13.55
CA GLY A 12 -5.20 3.15 12.12
C GLY A 12 -6.00 4.06 11.19
N ASP A 13 -5.46 4.23 9.97
CA ASP A 13 -5.97 4.99 8.82
C ASP A 13 -7.30 4.46 8.21
N LEU A 14 -8.03 3.61 8.96
CA LEU A 14 -9.35 3.03 8.64
C LEU A 14 -9.50 2.45 7.23
N TYR A 15 -8.41 1.93 6.65
CA TYR A 15 -8.42 1.41 5.28
C TYR A 15 -8.85 2.48 4.26
N THR A 16 -8.33 3.70 4.43
CA THR A 16 -8.56 4.80 3.48
C THR A 16 -7.76 4.58 2.19
N ALA A 17 -8.41 4.80 1.04
CA ALA A 17 -7.75 4.73 -0.26
C ALA A 17 -6.83 5.92 -0.47
N ARG A 18 -5.57 5.67 -0.83
CA ARG A 18 -4.55 6.68 -1.14
C ARG A 18 -3.88 6.37 -2.48
N GLN A 19 -3.32 7.40 -3.12
CA GLN A 19 -2.61 7.29 -4.41
C GLN A 19 -1.27 8.04 -4.38
N ASP A 20 -0.51 7.85 -3.31
CA ASP A 20 0.77 8.52 -3.02
C ASP A 20 1.99 7.59 -3.21
N THR A 21 1.80 6.43 -3.84
CA THR A 21 2.88 5.53 -4.28
C THR A 21 2.82 5.25 -5.78
N ALA A 22 4.00 4.98 -6.34
CA ALA A 22 4.21 4.71 -7.75
C ALA A 22 5.14 3.51 -7.94
N LEU A 23 4.99 2.85 -9.09
CA LEU A 23 5.95 1.85 -9.57
C LEU A 23 7.09 2.56 -10.29
N ASP A 24 8.30 2.10 -10.07
CA ASP A 24 9.48 2.44 -10.86
C ASP A 24 9.83 1.23 -11.74
N GLY A 25 9.36 1.25 -12.99
CA GLY A 25 9.37 0.08 -13.85
C GLY A 25 8.61 -1.10 -13.22
N LYS A 26 9.33 -2.18 -12.89
CA LYS A 26 8.79 -3.37 -12.20
C LYS A 26 9.09 -3.38 -10.69
N ARG A 27 9.55 -2.26 -10.12
CA ARG A 27 9.94 -2.15 -8.72
C ARG A 27 8.95 -1.30 -7.94
N LEU A 28 8.53 -1.81 -6.78
CA LEU A 28 7.82 -1.05 -5.75
C LEU A 28 8.75 -0.88 -4.54
N SER A 29 8.85 0.32 -3.99
CA SER A 29 9.62 0.59 -2.77
C SER A 29 8.81 1.52 -1.86
N VAL A 30 8.47 1.03 -0.67
CA VAL A 30 7.57 1.69 0.26
C VAL A 30 8.02 1.45 1.70
N PRO A 31 7.82 2.41 2.61
CA PRO A 31 8.03 2.18 4.03
C PRO A 31 6.96 1.22 4.58
N PHE A 32 7.35 0.38 5.54
CA PHE A 32 6.43 -0.53 6.23
C PHE A 32 6.41 -0.23 7.72
N ALA A 33 5.32 0.35 8.20
CA ALA A 33 5.15 0.66 9.60
C ALA A 33 4.94 -0.62 10.42
N GLU A 34 5.44 -0.66 11.66
CA GLU A 34 5.16 -1.75 12.58
C GLU A 34 3.66 -1.92 12.81
N LYS A 35 3.22 -3.17 13.05
CA LYS A 35 1.81 -3.51 13.34
C LYS A 35 0.85 -2.92 12.30
N SER A 36 1.21 -3.00 11.02
CA SER A 36 0.38 -2.50 9.92
C SER A 36 0.11 -3.58 8.89
N VAL A 37 -1.04 -3.45 8.23
CA VAL A 37 -1.34 -4.15 6.97
C VAL A 37 -1.36 -3.09 5.87
N GLN A 38 -0.72 -3.39 4.74
CA GLN A 38 -0.76 -2.56 3.55
C GLN A 38 -1.19 -3.38 2.34
N THR A 39 -2.09 -2.82 1.53
CA THR A 39 -2.55 -3.41 0.28
C THR A 39 -2.24 -2.46 -0.87
N PHE A 40 -1.68 -3.00 -1.94
CA PHE A 40 -1.37 -2.27 -3.17
C PHE A 40 -2.08 -2.96 -4.33
N GLN A 41 -2.79 -2.18 -5.14
CA GLN A 41 -3.37 -2.71 -6.37
C GLN A 41 -2.39 -2.49 -7.52
N ILE A 42 -1.81 -3.57 -8.05
CA ILE A 42 -0.96 -3.52 -9.24
C ILE A 42 -1.77 -4.01 -10.44
N ASP A 43 -2.02 -3.11 -11.39
CA ASP A 43 -2.71 -3.42 -12.64
C ASP A 43 -1.71 -3.80 -13.74
N GLY A 44 -2.16 -4.52 -14.77
CA GLY A 44 -1.35 -4.83 -15.95
C GLY A 44 -0.23 -5.85 -15.73
N VAL A 45 -0.37 -6.71 -14.71
CA VAL A 45 0.56 -7.82 -14.48
C VAL A 45 0.40 -8.86 -15.60
N SER A 46 1.51 -9.20 -16.25
CA SER A 46 1.61 -10.26 -17.24
C SER A 46 2.58 -11.34 -16.77
N GLU A 47 2.34 -12.59 -17.16
CA GLU A 47 3.25 -13.73 -16.95
C GLU A 47 4.52 -13.63 -17.82
#